data_AF-A0AAU6WLG2-F1
#
_entry.id   AF-A0AAU6WLG2-F1
#
_cell.length_a   1.000
_cell.length_b   1.000
_cell.length_c   1.000
_cell.angle_alpha   90.00
_cell.angle_beta   90.00
_cell.angle_gamma   90.00
#
_symmetry.space_group_name_H-M   'P 1'
#
loop_
_entity.id
_entity.type
_entity.pdbx_description
1 polymer ?
#
loop_
_entity_poly.entity_id
_entity_poly.type
_entity_poly.pdbx_seq_one_letter_code
_entity_poly.pdbx_strand_id
1 'polypeptide(L)'
;MFTELFENIIEPESSGDHHATRDHYSFEIYESDCKFFQKIDPKTMRILVVTGTQAYQIKSNSVTAPFRTFYGRIKKGQDETIFYIPYFKSSSGGKIIAEYKNGKWSLFEDQEYKT
;
A
#
# COMPACT_ATOMS: atom_id res chain seq x y z
N MET A 1 -0.99 -0.85 16.82
CA MET A 1 -1.85 0.17 16.18
C MET A 1 -1.80 0.01 14.66
N PHE A 2 -2.83 0.38 13.87
CA PHE A 2 -2.74 0.29 12.38
C PHE A 2 -1.68 1.23 11.77
N THR A 3 -1.29 2.29 12.47
CA THR A 3 -0.15 3.13 12.10
C THR A 3 1.15 2.31 11.95
N GLU A 4 1.51 1.52 12.97
CA GLU A 4 2.69 0.64 12.93
C GLU A 4 2.60 -0.40 11.80
N LEU A 5 1.39 -0.84 11.45
CA LEU A 5 1.21 -1.75 10.31
C LEU A 5 1.59 -1.07 8.99
N PHE A 6 1.13 0.18 8.77
CA PHE A 6 1.48 0.92 7.55
C PHE A 6 2.97 1.25 7.50
N GLU A 7 3.61 1.59 8.62
CA GLU A 7 5.06 1.80 8.71
C GLU A 7 5.81 0.55 8.24
N ASN A 8 5.45 -0.64 8.75
CA ASN A 8 6.06 -1.91 8.35
C ASN A 8 5.85 -2.28 6.87
N ILE A 9 4.83 -1.72 6.20
CA ILE A 9 4.57 -1.95 4.77
C ILE A 9 5.33 -0.95 3.89
N ILE A 10 5.45 0.31 4.34
CA ILE A 10 5.99 1.42 3.54
C ILE A 10 7.51 1.54 3.68
N GLU A 11 8.06 1.36 4.89
CA GLU A 11 9.50 1.50 5.14
C GLU A 11 10.34 0.58 4.23
N PRO A 12 10.00 -0.72 4.04
CA PRO A 12 10.77 -1.60 3.16
C PRO A 12 10.81 -1.11 1.71
N GLU A 13 9.68 -0.63 1.16
CA GLU A 13 9.61 -0.14 -0.22
C GLU A 13 10.42 1.16 -0.39
N SER A 14 10.40 2.06 0.60
CA SER A 14 11.17 3.32 0.56
C SER A 14 12.70 3.15 0.58
N SER A 15 13.18 1.99 1.05
CA SER A 15 14.60 1.66 1.19
C SER A 15 15.17 0.84 0.03
N GLY A 16 14.30 0.33 -0.85
CA GLY A 16 14.70 -0.40 -2.03
C GLY A 16 15.20 0.56 -3.10
N ASP A 17 16.37 0.27 -3.67
CA ASP A 17 16.91 0.91 -4.88
C ASP A 17 15.91 0.69 -6.03
N HIS A 18 14.87 1.53 -6.07
CA HIS A 18 13.94 1.58 -7.16
C HIS A 18 14.75 2.03 -8.36
N HIS A 19 15.15 1.07 -9.19
CA HIS A 19 15.70 1.31 -10.51
C HIS A 19 14.84 2.37 -11.20
N ALA A 20 15.29 3.62 -11.10
CA ALA A 20 14.75 4.83 -11.69
C ALA A 20 15.07 4.85 -13.19
N THR A 21 15.02 3.68 -13.83
CA THR A 21 15.60 3.45 -15.15
C THR A 21 14.56 3.52 -16.26
N ARG A 22 13.40 4.16 -16.05
CA ARG A 22 12.51 4.53 -17.17
C ARG A 22 11.55 5.70 -16.93
N ASP A 23 11.12 5.96 -15.70
CA ASP A 23 10.09 6.97 -15.40
C ASP A 23 10.62 8.06 -14.46
N HIS A 24 10.39 9.34 -14.79
CA HIS A 24 10.84 10.48 -13.97
C HIS A 24 10.11 10.60 -12.62
N TYR A 25 8.97 9.93 -12.46
CA TYR A 25 8.18 9.87 -11.23
C TYR A 25 7.40 8.55 -11.18
N SER A 26 7.33 7.94 -10.00
CA SER A 26 6.45 6.79 -9.70
C SER A 26 5.64 7.06 -8.44
N PHE A 27 4.42 6.53 -8.40
CA PHE A 27 3.53 6.68 -7.25
C PHE A 27 3.12 5.30 -6.73
N GLU A 28 3.05 5.19 -5.41
CA GLU A 28 2.40 4.09 -4.71
C GLU A 28 1.04 4.56 -4.22
N ILE A 29 0.03 3.71 -4.39
CA ILE A 29 -1.33 4.02 -3.93
C ILE A 29 -1.65 3.16 -2.72
N TYR A 30 -2.13 3.83 -1.67
CA TYR A 30 -2.68 3.19 -0.48
C TYR A 30 -4.14 3.60 -0.31
N GLU A 31 -5.06 2.64 -0.37
CA GLU A 31 -6.44 2.86 0.05
C GLU A 31 -6.56 2.58 1.54
N SER A 32 -6.83 3.63 2.31
CA SER A 32 -6.87 3.56 3.77
C SER A 32 -7.96 4.47 4.34
N ASP A 33 -8.50 4.08 5.49
CA ASP A 33 -9.32 4.91 6.38
C ASP A 33 -8.49 5.47 7.56
N CYS A 34 -7.18 5.21 7.58
CA CYS A 34 -6.29 5.58 8.67
C CYS A 34 -5.70 6.99 8.48
N LYS A 35 -5.53 7.71 9.60
CA LYS A 35 -4.87 9.03 9.64
C LYS A 35 -3.33 8.96 9.55
N PHE A 36 -2.76 7.77 9.34
CA PHE A 36 -1.31 7.56 9.28
C PHE A 36 -0.61 8.54 8.33
N PHE A 37 -1.10 8.63 7.09
CA PHE A 37 -0.54 9.48 6.04
C PHE A 37 -0.56 10.97 6.35
N GLN A 38 -1.36 11.43 7.32
CA GLN A 38 -1.38 12.83 7.76
C GLN A 38 -0.18 13.19 8.67
N LYS A 39 0.52 12.20 9.22
CA LYS A 39 1.62 12.38 10.18
C LYS A 39 3.00 12.28 9.56
N ILE A 40 3.10 11.95 8.28
CA ILE A 40 4.38 11.73 7.61
C ILE A 40 5.06 13.07 7.33
N ASP A 41 6.37 13.15 7.58
CA ASP A 41 7.16 14.33 7.27
C ASP A 41 7.31 14.50 5.75
N PRO A 42 6.82 15.61 5.17
CA PRO A 42 6.94 15.86 3.72
C PRO A 42 8.38 15.97 3.23
N LYS A 43 9.37 16.13 4.14
CA LYS A 43 10.80 16.12 3.79
C LYS A 43 11.31 14.74 3.39
N THR A 44 10.72 13.67 3.92
CA THR A 44 11.14 12.29 3.64
C THR A 44 10.27 11.65 2.57
N MET A 45 8.98 11.97 2.52
CA MET A 45 8.05 11.41 1.53
C MET A 45 6.96 12.41 1.14
N ARG A 46 6.72 12.58 -0.17
CA ARG A 46 5.61 13.41 -0.67
C ARG A 46 4.36 12.56 -0.81
N ILE A 47 3.26 13.01 -0.19
CA ILE A 47 1.99 12.27 -0.16
C ILE A 47 0.89 13.12 -0.74
N LEU A 48 0.08 12.51 -1.60
CA LEU A 48 -1.18 13.05 -2.07
C LEU A 48 -2.33 12.27 -1.42
N VAL A 49 -3.12 12.93 -0.57
CA VAL A 49 -4.33 12.35 0.03
C VAL A 49 -5.55 12.85 -0.73
N VAL A 50 -6.35 11.92 -1.27
CA VAL A 50 -7.58 12.22 -2.01
C VAL A 50 -8.72 11.37 -1.48
N THR A 51 -9.96 11.86 -1.61
CA THR A 51 -11.14 11.04 -1.27
C THR A 51 -11.34 9.94 -2.32
N GLY A 52 -12.03 8.86 -1.95
CA GLY A 52 -12.29 7.75 -2.88
C GLY A 52 -13.03 8.17 -4.16
N THR A 53 -13.93 9.15 -4.07
CA THR A 53 -14.64 9.71 -5.24
C THR A 53 -13.70 10.51 -6.16
N GLN A 54 -12.77 11.27 -5.59
CA GLN A 54 -11.75 12.01 -6.36
C GLN A 54 -10.73 11.05 -7.00
N ALA A 55 -10.33 9.98 -6.30
CA ALA A 55 -9.40 8.99 -6.82
C ALA A 55 -9.89 8.32 -8.12
N TYR A 56 -11.21 8.07 -8.23
CA TYR A 56 -11.80 7.51 -9.45
C TYR A 56 -11.72 8.46 -10.65
N GLN A 57 -11.75 9.77 -10.41
CA GLN A 57 -11.62 10.79 -11.46
C GLN A 57 -10.17 10.97 -11.93
N ILE A 58 -9.19 10.72 -11.06
CA ILE A 58 -7.77 10.74 -11.42
C ILE A 58 -7.47 9.61 -12.42
N LYS A 59 -8.07 8.42 -12.23
CA LYS A 59 -7.92 7.27 -13.13
C LYS A 59 -8.43 7.55 -14.56
N SER A 60 -9.47 8.36 -14.73
CA SER A 60 -10.03 8.61 -16.08
C SER A 60 -9.25 9.64 -16.89
N ASN A 61 -8.48 10.52 -16.24
CA ASN A 61 -7.97 11.72 -16.89
C ASN A 61 -6.48 11.66 -17.22
N SER A 62 -5.69 10.78 -16.62
CA SER A 62 -4.23 10.83 -16.76
C SER A 62 -3.54 9.51 -16.43
N VAL A 63 -2.80 9.03 -17.42
CA VAL A 63 -1.71 8.03 -17.33
C VAL A 63 -2.16 6.61 -16.96
N THR A 64 -2.06 5.72 -17.94
CA THR A 64 -2.36 4.30 -17.83
C THR A 64 -1.38 3.48 -16.98
N ALA A 65 -0.32 4.08 -16.38
CA ALA A 65 0.68 3.30 -15.64
C ALA A 65 1.60 4.04 -14.63
N PRO A 66 1.26 5.19 -13.99
CA PRO A 66 2.20 5.81 -13.03
C PRO A 66 2.25 5.05 -11.69
N PHE A 67 1.37 4.07 -11.51
CA PHE A 67 1.17 3.33 -10.27
C PHE A 67 1.85 1.96 -10.36
N ARG A 68 3.08 1.87 -9.84
CA ARG A 68 3.84 0.61 -9.81
C ARG A 68 3.26 -0.38 -8.81
N THR A 69 2.70 0.13 -7.72
CA THR A 69 2.16 -0.68 -6.63
C THR A 69 0.90 -0.04 -6.06
N PHE A 70 -0.10 -0.89 -5.84
CA PHE A 70 -1.36 -0.55 -5.22
C PHE A 70 -1.58 -1.46 -4.02
N TYR A 71 -1.89 -0.87 -2.86
CA TYR A 71 -2.36 -1.56 -1.66
C TYR A 71 -3.81 -1.16 -1.41
N GLY A 72 -4.69 -2.15 -1.42
CA GLY A 72 -6.12 -1.94 -1.20
C GLY A 72 -6.48 -1.83 0.28
N ARG A 73 -7.75 -1.52 0.53
CA ARG A 73 -8.30 -1.40 1.88
C ARG A 73 -8.11 -2.69 2.69
N ILE A 74 -7.70 -2.52 3.95
CA ILE A 74 -7.58 -3.59 4.95
C ILE A 74 -8.93 -4.29 5.13
N LYS A 75 -8.93 -5.62 5.04
CA LYS A 75 -10.09 -6.49 5.30
C LYS A 75 -9.82 -7.31 6.56
N LYS A 76 -10.75 -7.30 7.51
CA LYS A 76 -10.66 -8.17 8.70
C LYS A 76 -10.91 -9.63 8.29
N GLY A 77 -10.12 -10.56 8.80
CA GLY A 77 -10.31 -11.99 8.63
C GLY A 77 -11.38 -12.55 9.56
N GLN A 78 -11.56 -13.88 9.51
CA GLN A 78 -12.45 -14.57 10.46
C GLN A 78 -11.89 -14.55 11.88
N ASP A 79 -10.57 -14.70 12.02
CA ASP A 79 -9.86 -14.45 13.27
C ASP A 79 -9.70 -12.94 13.46
N GLU A 80 -10.02 -12.45 14.66
CA GLU A 80 -9.92 -11.02 14.99
C GLU A 80 -8.49 -10.48 14.95
N THR A 81 -7.51 -11.37 15.02
CA THR A 81 -6.08 -11.03 14.96
C THR A 81 -5.55 -10.98 13.53
N ILE A 82 -6.30 -11.47 12.53
CA ILE A 82 -5.83 -11.59 11.15
C ILE A 82 -6.51 -10.56 10.25
N PHE A 83 -5.71 -9.91 9.42
CA PHE A 83 -6.13 -8.91 8.45
C PHE A 83 -5.52 -9.21 7.08
N TYR A 84 -6.24 -8.85 6.03
CA TYR A 84 -5.83 -9.06 4.65
C TYR A 84 -5.76 -7.72 3.92
N ILE A 85 -4.66 -7.48 3.21
CA ILE A 85 -4.43 -6.27 2.42
C ILE A 85 -4.17 -6.73 1.00
N PRO A 86 -5.15 -6.65 0.09
CA PRO A 86 -4.92 -7.02 -1.30
C PRO A 86 -3.92 -6.05 -1.91
N TYR A 87 -3.00 -6.54 -2.74
CA TYR A 87 -2.07 -5.69 -3.44
C TYR A 87 -1.94 -6.10 -4.91
N PHE A 88 -1.54 -5.13 -5.73
CA PHE A 88 -1.23 -5.34 -7.14
C PHE A 88 0.08 -4.59 -7.47
N LYS A 89 0.98 -5.29 -8.15
CA LYS A 89 2.22 -4.76 -8.72
C LYS A 89 2.17 -4.97 -10.24
N SER A 90 3.02 -4.28 -11.00
CA SER A 90 2.97 -4.29 -12.48
C SER A 90 2.93 -5.68 -13.14
N SER A 91 3.45 -6.72 -12.50
CA SER A 91 3.48 -8.10 -13.04
C SER A 91 2.98 -9.17 -12.06
N SER A 92 2.43 -8.80 -10.90
CA SER A 92 1.99 -9.74 -9.89
C SER A 92 0.92 -9.15 -8.99
N GLY A 93 0.19 -10.01 -8.28
CA GLY A 93 -0.78 -9.59 -7.29
C GLY A 93 -0.90 -10.65 -6.20
N GLY A 94 -1.55 -10.26 -5.12
CA GLY A 94 -1.75 -11.15 -3.99
C GLY A 94 -2.39 -10.41 -2.84
N LYS A 95 -2.14 -10.91 -1.64
CA LYS A 95 -2.55 -10.26 -0.40
C LYS A 95 -1.45 -10.34 0.63
N ILE A 96 -1.25 -9.27 1.38
CA ILE A 96 -0.50 -9.30 2.63
C ILE A 96 -1.46 -9.82 3.70
N ILE A 97 -1.03 -10.84 4.42
CA ILE A 97 -1.66 -11.34 5.63
C ILE A 97 -0.93 -10.66 6.80
N ALA A 98 -1.66 -9.82 7.54
CA ALA A 98 -1.16 -9.14 8.71
C ALA A 98 -1.79 -9.73 9.96
N GLU A 99 -0.97 -10.27 10.86
CA GLU A 99 -1.41 -10.85 12.12
C GLU A 99 -0.98 -9.95 13.29
N TYR A 100 -1.92 -9.61 14.17
CA TYR A 100 -1.65 -8.83 15.38
C TYR A 100 -1.73 -9.70 16.63
N LYS A 101 -0.56 -10.05 17.18
CA LYS A 101 -0.44 -10.84 18.41
C LYS A 101 0.56 -10.20 19.36
N ASN A 102 0.25 -10.22 20.66
CA ASN A 102 1.13 -9.71 21.71
C ASN A 102 1.63 -8.28 21.49
N GLY A 103 0.77 -7.41 20.93
CA GLY A 103 1.11 -6.01 20.66
C GLY A 103 2.01 -5.79 19.46
N LYS A 104 2.24 -6.79 18.60
CA LYS A 104 3.13 -6.71 17.43
C LYS A 104 2.45 -7.22 16.17
N TRP A 105 2.84 -6.65 15.04
CA TRP A 105 2.43 -7.07 13.71
C TRP A 105 3.42 -8.07 13.12
N SER A 106 2.90 -9.16 12.57
CA SER A 106 3.61 -10.09 11.70
C SER A 106 3.02 -10.02 10.30
N LEU A 107 3.88 -9.97 9.28
CA LEU A 107 3.45 -9.84 7.87
C LEU A 107 3.90 -11.06 7.06
N PHE A 108 2.98 -11.56 6.24
CA PHE A 108 3.23 -12.63 5.28
C PHE A 108 2.62 -12.27 3.93
N GLU A 109 3.31 -12.54 2.84
CA GLU A 109 2.74 -12.39 1.50
C GLU A 109 2.17 -13.72 1.02
N ASP A 110 0.92 -13.71 0.58
CA ASP A 110 0.30 -14.79 -0.17
C ASP A 110 0.13 -14.34 -1.62
N GLN A 111 1.05 -14.80 -2.46
CA GLN A 111 1.07 -14.54 -3.89
C GLN A 111 0.13 -15.53 -4.58
N GLU A 112 -1.14 -15.17 -4.74
CA GLU A 112 -2.06 -15.93 -5.59
C GLU A 112 -1.72 -15.69 -7.07
N TYR A 113 -0.63 -16.31 -7.54
CA TYR A 113 -0.34 -16.40 -8.98
C TYR A 113 -1.18 -17.54 -9.56
N LYS A 114 -2.37 -17.24 -10.06
CA LYS A 114 -3.09 -18.11 -10.99
C LYS A 114 -3.24 -17.40 -12.33
N THR A 115 -2.26 -17.62 -13.20
CA THR A 115 -2.48 -17.59 -14.67
C THR A 115 -3.42 -18.72 -15.07
#